data_AF-M5CDX5-F1
#
_entry.id   AF-M5CDX5-F1
#
_cell.length_a   1.000
_cell.length_b   1.000
_cell.length_c   1.000
_cell.angle_alpha   90.00
_cell.angle_beta   90.00
_cell.angle_gamma   90.00
#
_symmetry.space_group_name_H-M   'P 1'
#
loop_
_entity.id
_entity.type
_entity.pdbx_description
1 polymer ?
#
loop_
_entity_poly.entity_id
_entity_poly.type
_entity_poly.pdbx_seq_one_letter_code
_entity_poly.pdbx_strand_id
1 'polypeptide(L)'
;MLFAQEKFRPNDQGPTPDSHFSSLLQARWLFHQYVVDAWAVIDQAQLIWFCMNQSTICAELYCGVVDALQGDNLGQQPQLGQDIGTILPSSYYGGTHQMQECYQDSMAIARHLGPPQLFITMTANPNWLEIKQELLPGQQVTDRPDLAVHVFELKRRALLQDVTKNGVLG
;
A
#
# COMPACT_ATOMS: atom_id res chain seq x y z
N MET A 1 31.65 11.13 0.44
CA MET A 1 31.37 11.52 -0.96
C MET A 1 30.41 12.69 -0.94
N LEU A 2 30.76 13.75 -1.65
CA LEU A 2 30.01 14.99 -1.79
C LEU A 2 28.69 14.71 -2.53
N PHE A 3 27.57 14.75 -1.83
CA PHE A 3 26.27 14.82 -2.48
C PHE A 3 26.13 16.22 -3.08
N ALA A 4 26.19 16.28 -4.41
CA ALA A 4 25.93 17.48 -5.17
C ALA A 4 24.51 17.97 -4.83
N GLN A 5 24.43 19.14 -4.19
CA GLN A 5 23.19 19.89 -4.07
C GLN A 5 22.80 20.36 -5.47
N GLU A 6 21.89 19.63 -6.10
CA GLU A 6 21.24 20.12 -7.31
C GLU A 6 20.31 21.26 -6.92
N LYS A 7 20.71 22.48 -7.32
CA LYS A 7 20.02 23.72 -7.00
C LYS A 7 18.63 23.73 -7.61
N PHE A 8 17.61 23.69 -6.76
CA PHE A 8 16.26 24.12 -7.07
C PHE A 8 16.32 25.53 -7.70
N ARG A 9 15.95 25.66 -8.98
CA ARG A 9 15.84 26.96 -9.67
C ARG A 9 14.49 27.59 -9.29
N PRO A 10 14.45 28.73 -8.59
CA PRO A 10 13.21 29.43 -8.33
C PRO A 10 13.01 30.43 -9.48
N ASN A 11 12.29 30.04 -10.52
CA ASN A 11 11.66 30.98 -11.45
C ASN A 11 10.67 30.22 -12.33
N ASP A 12 9.53 29.91 -11.73
CA ASP A 12 8.23 30.10 -12.35
C ASP A 12 7.32 30.68 -11.26
N GLN A 13 6.44 31.58 -11.69
CA GLN A 13 5.69 32.56 -10.89
C GLN A 13 5.10 32.00 -9.58
N GLY A 14 5.32 32.72 -8.48
CA GLY A 14 4.69 32.40 -7.19
C GLY A 14 3.16 32.34 -7.31
N PRO A 15 2.48 31.54 -6.47
CA PRO A 15 1.06 31.31 -6.63
C PRO A 15 0.29 32.62 -6.43
N THR A 16 -0.50 32.98 -7.44
CA THR A 16 -1.52 34.03 -7.37
C THR A 16 -2.45 33.77 -6.18
N PRO A 17 -2.99 34.80 -5.50
CA PRO A 17 -3.79 34.68 -4.28
C PRO A 17 -5.22 34.15 -4.50
N ASP A 18 -5.43 33.40 -5.59
CA ASP A 18 -6.67 32.68 -5.88
C ASP A 18 -6.46 31.18 -5.63
N SER A 19 -5.66 30.84 -4.61
CA SER A 19 -5.59 29.47 -4.10
C SER A 19 -6.96 29.14 -3.53
N HIS A 20 -7.76 28.37 -4.26
CA HIS A 20 -9.01 27.82 -3.77
C HIS A 20 -8.76 27.24 -2.37
N PHE A 21 -9.38 27.86 -1.37
CA PHE A 21 -9.30 27.42 0.01
C PHE A 21 -9.96 26.04 0.10
N SER A 22 -9.17 24.97 0.06
CA SER A 22 -9.67 23.63 0.33
C SER A 22 -9.97 23.53 1.83
N SER A 23 -11.16 23.95 2.22
CA SER A 23 -11.65 23.91 3.61
C SER A 23 -11.46 22.55 4.25
N LEU A 24 -11.64 21.49 3.45
CA LEU A 24 -11.45 20.10 3.85
C LEU A 24 -10.01 19.77 4.22
N LEU A 25 -9.00 20.19 3.43
CA LEU A 25 -7.59 19.93 3.74
C LEU A 25 -7.07 20.78 4.91
N GLN A 26 -7.74 21.89 5.21
CA GLN A 26 -7.38 22.75 6.34
C GLN A 26 -8.08 22.39 7.65
N ALA A 27 -8.98 21.39 7.64
CA ALA A 27 -9.69 20.94 8.84
C ALA A 27 -8.81 20.14 9.83
N ARG A 28 -7.51 19.96 9.53
CA ARG A 28 -6.50 19.34 10.41
C ARG A 28 -6.96 17.99 10.95
N TRP A 29 -7.07 17.84 12.27
CA TRP A 29 -7.47 16.60 12.94
C TRP A 29 -8.84 16.09 12.52
N LEU A 30 -9.79 17.00 12.24
CA LEU A 30 -11.14 16.61 11.82
C LEU A 30 -11.11 15.91 10.46
N PHE A 31 -10.24 16.34 9.55
CA PHE A 31 -10.05 15.68 8.26
C PHE A 31 -9.46 14.27 8.44
N HIS A 32 -8.47 14.11 9.31
CA HIS A 32 -7.88 12.80 9.59
C HIS A 32 -8.90 11.82 10.15
N GLN A 33 -9.71 12.26 11.11
CA GLN A 33 -10.78 11.46 11.66
C GLN A 33 -11.79 11.08 10.56
N TYR A 34 -12.22 12.04 9.75
CA TYR A 34 -13.15 11.78 8.64
C TYR A 34 -12.61 10.73 7.66
N VAL A 35 -11.33 10.79 7.30
CA VAL A 35 -10.71 9.81 6.38
C VAL A 35 -10.69 8.41 7.00
N VAL A 36 -10.33 8.30 8.28
CA VAL A 36 -10.30 7.01 8.99
C VAL A 36 -11.72 6.43 9.12
N ASP A 37 -12.69 7.25 9.51
CA ASP A 37 -14.08 6.83 9.65
C ASP A 37 -14.68 6.40 8.30
N ALA A 38 -14.42 7.17 7.22
CA ALA A 38 -14.87 6.83 5.88
C ALA A 38 -14.26 5.50 5.39
N TRP A 39 -12.97 5.28 5.62
CA TRP A 39 -12.32 4.02 5.28
C TRP A 39 -12.92 2.84 6.07
N ALA A 40 -13.13 2.99 7.38
CA ALA A 40 -13.71 1.95 8.23
C ALA A 40 -15.13 1.56 7.79
N VAL A 41 -15.95 2.54 7.38
CA VAL A 41 -17.30 2.27 6.85
C VAL A 41 -17.24 1.48 5.54
N ILE A 42 -16.31 1.82 4.64
CA ILE A 42 -16.12 1.12 3.37
C ILE A 42 -15.64 -0.32 3.62
N ASP A 43 -14.65 -0.50 4.49
CA ASP A 43 -14.09 -1.81 4.84
C ASP A 43 -15.16 -2.70 5.48
N GLN A 44 -15.94 -2.16 6.41
CA GLN A 44 -17.07 -2.87 7.01
C GLN A 44 -18.12 -3.28 5.96
N ALA A 45 -18.43 -2.41 5.00
CA ALA A 45 -19.37 -2.75 3.93
C ALA A 45 -18.83 -3.89 3.04
N GLN A 46 -17.53 -3.91 2.77
CA GLN A 46 -16.88 -5.01 2.04
C GLN A 46 -16.94 -6.33 2.83
N LEU A 47 -16.63 -6.29 4.14
CA LEU A 47 -16.72 -7.47 5.01
C LEU A 47 -18.14 -8.03 5.08
N ILE A 48 -19.16 -7.16 5.21
CA ILE A 48 -20.56 -7.57 5.17
C ILE A 48 -20.87 -8.23 3.82
N TRP A 49 -20.38 -7.68 2.71
CA TRP A 49 -20.58 -8.28 1.39
C TRP A 49 -19.98 -9.68 1.30
N PHE A 50 -18.75 -9.89 1.79
CA PHE A 50 -18.14 -11.23 1.83
C PHE A 50 -18.95 -12.21 2.69
N CYS A 51 -19.41 -11.79 3.87
CA CYS A 51 -20.27 -12.60 4.73
C CYS A 51 -21.59 -13.00 4.04
N MET A 52 -22.24 -12.08 3.32
CA MET A 52 -23.53 -12.34 2.68
C MET A 52 -23.41 -13.15 1.39
N ASN A 53 -22.28 -13.03 0.69
CA ASN A 53 -22.04 -13.68 -0.60
C ASN A 53 -21.17 -14.95 -0.48
N GLN A 54 -21.02 -15.49 0.72
CA GLN A 54 -20.10 -16.60 1.02
C GLN A 54 -20.35 -17.85 0.16
N SER A 55 -21.61 -18.17 -0.15
CA SER A 55 -21.96 -19.36 -0.93
C SER A 55 -21.43 -19.31 -2.36
N THR A 56 -21.40 -18.13 -2.99
CA THR A 56 -20.88 -17.96 -4.35
C THR A 56 -19.35 -17.99 -4.35
N ILE A 57 -18.71 -17.33 -3.38
CA ILE A 57 -17.25 -17.32 -3.20
C ILE A 57 -16.72 -18.73 -2.93
N CYS A 58 -17.39 -19.46 -2.03
CA CYS A 58 -17.04 -20.85 -1.77
C CYS A 58 -17.22 -21.69 -3.03
N ALA A 59 -18.32 -21.53 -3.78
CA ALA A 59 -18.52 -22.29 -5.02
C ALA A 59 -17.41 -22.04 -6.05
N GLU A 60 -16.98 -20.79 -6.23
CA GLU A 60 -15.87 -20.42 -7.12
C GLU A 60 -14.54 -21.03 -6.66
N LEU A 61 -14.24 -20.95 -5.36
CA LEU A 61 -13.00 -21.49 -4.79
C LEU A 61 -12.97 -23.02 -4.83
N TYR A 62 -14.09 -23.69 -4.54
CA TYR A 62 -14.23 -25.13 -4.69
C TYR A 62 -14.16 -25.56 -6.16
N CYS A 63 -14.75 -24.82 -7.10
CA CYS A 63 -14.59 -25.09 -8.52
C CYS A 63 -13.12 -25.02 -8.94
N GLY A 64 -12.38 -23.97 -8.54
CA GLY A 64 -10.95 -23.84 -8.86
C GLY A 64 -10.08 -24.94 -8.22
N VAL A 65 -10.34 -25.30 -6.95
CA VAL A 65 -9.63 -26.39 -6.26
C VAL A 65 -9.98 -27.74 -6.87
N VAL A 66 -11.25 -27.99 -7.19
CA VAL A 66 -11.69 -29.24 -7.82
C VAL A 66 -11.13 -29.36 -9.24
N ASP A 67 -11.06 -28.29 -10.02
CA ASP A 67 -10.43 -28.29 -11.35
C ASP A 67 -8.93 -28.57 -11.27
N ALA A 68 -8.23 -27.96 -10.29
CA ALA A 68 -6.82 -28.24 -10.02
C ALA A 68 -6.56 -29.69 -9.55
N LEU A 69 -7.48 -30.25 -8.73
CA LEU A 69 -7.40 -31.64 -8.25
C LEU A 69 -7.89 -32.66 -9.30
N GLN A 70 -8.76 -32.29 -10.22
CA GLN A 70 -9.18 -33.16 -11.33
C GLN A 70 -8.08 -33.34 -12.39
N GLY A 71 -7.09 -32.43 -12.43
CA GLY A 71 -5.83 -32.63 -13.15
C GLY A 71 -4.92 -33.69 -12.52
N ASP A 72 -5.10 -34.02 -11.25
CA ASP A 72 -4.26 -34.95 -10.48
C ASP A 72 -5.16 -35.94 -9.70
N ASN A 73 -5.71 -36.91 -10.43
CA ASN A 73 -6.62 -37.97 -9.97
C ASN A 73 -6.49 -38.35 -8.47
N LEU A 74 -7.56 -38.17 -7.69
CA LEU A 74 -8.14 -39.16 -6.74
C LEU A 74 -9.19 -38.52 -5.79
N GLY A 75 -10.47 -38.63 -6.16
CA GLY A 75 -11.51 -39.29 -5.34
C GLY A 75 -11.86 -38.86 -3.91
N GLN A 76 -11.37 -37.76 -3.35
CA GLN A 76 -11.78 -37.31 -2.02
C GLN A 76 -12.39 -35.91 -2.05
N GLN A 77 -13.72 -35.85 -2.20
CA GLN A 77 -14.48 -34.64 -1.93
C GLN A 77 -14.45 -34.33 -0.43
N PRO A 78 -13.93 -33.16 0.00
CA PRO A 78 -14.09 -32.71 1.39
C PRO A 78 -15.57 -32.42 1.64
N GLN A 79 -16.13 -32.99 2.71
CA GLN A 79 -17.52 -32.79 3.08
C GLN A 79 -17.75 -31.32 3.45
N LEU A 80 -18.52 -30.62 2.62
CA LEU A 80 -19.03 -29.28 2.90
C LEU A 80 -19.96 -29.34 4.12
N GLY A 81 -19.64 -28.60 5.19
CA GLY A 81 -20.58 -28.39 6.28
C GLY A 81 -20.00 -28.26 7.69
N GLN A 82 -18.69 -28.37 7.90
CA GLN A 82 -18.10 -27.99 9.19
C GLN A 82 -17.82 -26.49 9.20
N ASP A 83 -18.34 -25.79 10.20
CA ASP A 83 -18.17 -24.36 10.55
C ASP A 83 -16.82 -23.74 10.11
N ILE A 84 -16.70 -23.43 8.83
CA ILE A 84 -15.62 -22.59 8.31
C ILE A 84 -16.21 -21.19 8.36
N GLY A 85 -15.80 -20.41 9.36
CA GLY A 85 -16.14 -18.99 9.42
C GLY A 85 -15.86 -18.28 8.10
N THR A 86 -16.49 -17.12 7.87
CA THR A 86 -16.40 -16.34 6.62
C THR A 86 -15.00 -16.39 6.00
N ILE A 87 -14.88 -17.05 4.84
CA ILE A 87 -13.61 -17.16 4.13
C ILE A 87 -13.40 -15.85 3.39
N LEU A 88 -12.33 -15.14 3.76
CA LEU A 88 -11.92 -13.94 3.06
C LEU A 88 -11.07 -14.33 1.84
N PRO A 89 -11.41 -13.86 0.63
CA PRO A 89 -10.60 -14.11 -0.56
C PRO A 89 -9.25 -13.40 -0.44
N SER A 90 -8.28 -13.81 -1.27
CA SER A 90 -6.94 -13.17 -1.28
C SER A 90 -6.95 -11.72 -1.77
N SER A 91 -8.03 -11.31 -2.45
CA SER A 91 -8.28 -9.90 -2.80
C SER A 91 -8.51 -9.00 -1.59
N TYR A 92 -8.88 -9.55 -0.43
CA TYR A 92 -9.05 -8.78 0.79
C TYR A 92 -7.70 -8.52 1.45
N TYR A 93 -7.36 -7.24 1.62
CA TYR A 93 -6.09 -6.82 2.18
C TYR A 93 -5.98 -7.15 3.68
N GLY A 94 -4.87 -7.73 4.10
CA GLY A 94 -4.64 -8.13 5.50
C GLY A 94 -5.30 -9.45 5.90
N GLY A 95 -5.95 -10.15 4.96
CA GLY A 95 -6.45 -11.50 5.17
C GLY A 95 -5.34 -12.56 5.19
N THR A 96 -5.65 -13.73 5.75
CA THR A 96 -4.73 -14.88 5.78
C THR A 96 -4.37 -15.37 4.38
N HIS A 97 -5.35 -15.42 3.47
CA HIS A 97 -5.15 -15.83 2.08
C HIS A 97 -4.26 -14.85 1.31
N GLN A 98 -4.43 -13.54 1.50
CA GLN A 98 -3.58 -12.52 0.88
C GLN A 98 -2.12 -12.66 1.32
N MET A 99 -1.89 -12.92 2.62
CA MET A 99 -0.54 -13.15 3.15
C MET A 99 0.08 -14.44 2.60
N GLN A 100 -0.70 -15.51 2.44
CA GLN A 100 -0.24 -16.76 1.83
C GLN A 100 0.12 -16.57 0.36
N GLU A 101 -0.70 -15.88 -0.42
CA GLU A 101 -0.43 -15.56 -1.82
C GLU A 101 0.87 -14.75 -1.96
N CYS A 102 1.01 -13.67 -1.19
CA CYS A 102 2.23 -12.85 -1.18
C CYS A 102 3.48 -13.68 -0.82
N TYR A 103 3.36 -14.64 0.11
CA TYR A 103 4.44 -15.55 0.45
C TYR A 103 4.80 -16.48 -0.72
N GLN A 104 3.81 -17.13 -1.35
CA GLN A 104 4.05 -18.01 -2.49
C GLN A 104 4.69 -17.26 -3.67
N ASP A 105 4.21 -16.06 -3.96
CA ASP A 105 4.78 -15.19 -4.99
C ASP A 105 6.23 -14.81 -4.68
N SER A 106 6.52 -14.42 -3.44
CA SER A 106 7.89 -14.11 -3.02
C SER A 106 8.82 -15.31 -3.16
N MET A 107 8.34 -16.51 -2.84
CA MET A 107 9.09 -17.76 -3.00
C MET A 107 9.28 -18.13 -4.48
N ALA A 108 8.30 -17.87 -5.34
CA ALA A 108 8.43 -18.05 -6.78
C ALA A 108 9.49 -17.11 -7.37
N ILE A 109 9.47 -15.83 -6.96
CA ILE A 109 10.49 -14.85 -7.35
C ILE A 109 11.88 -15.28 -6.85
N ALA A 110 12.00 -15.68 -5.59
CA ALA A 110 13.28 -16.12 -5.03
C ALA A 110 13.82 -17.41 -5.67
N ARG A 111 12.95 -18.32 -6.11
CA ARG A 111 13.35 -19.51 -6.88
C ARG A 111 13.89 -19.13 -8.26
N HIS A 112 13.32 -18.11 -8.90
CA HIS A 112 13.72 -17.69 -10.25
C HIS A 112 14.95 -16.79 -10.26
N LEU A 113 15.00 -15.80 -9.36
CA LEU A 113 16.06 -14.77 -9.30
C LEU A 113 17.16 -15.08 -8.27
N GLY A 114 16.96 -16.10 -7.43
CA GLY A 114 17.84 -16.42 -6.31
C GLY A 114 17.44 -15.70 -5.00
N PRO A 115 18.15 -15.97 -3.90
CA PRO A 115 17.84 -15.38 -2.60
C PRO A 115 18.05 -13.85 -2.62
N PRO A 116 17.23 -13.09 -1.87
CA PRO A 116 17.40 -11.64 -1.76
C PRO A 116 18.77 -11.32 -1.13
N GLN A 117 19.52 -10.42 -1.78
CA GLN A 117 20.85 -10.03 -1.31
C GLN A 117 20.81 -8.87 -0.32
N LEU A 118 19.79 -8.01 -0.41
CA LEU A 118 19.73 -6.76 0.34
C LEU A 118 18.32 -6.52 0.90
N PHE A 119 18.25 -6.12 2.17
CA PHE A 119 17.03 -5.69 2.83
C PHE A 119 17.20 -4.25 3.31
N ILE A 120 16.58 -3.29 2.60
CA ILE A 120 16.68 -1.86 2.91
C ILE A 120 15.38 -1.38 3.59
N THR A 121 15.52 -0.72 4.73
CA THR A 121 14.42 0.01 5.37
C THR A 121 14.64 1.50 5.18
N MET A 122 13.69 2.19 4.55
CA MET A 122 13.68 3.66 4.46
C MET A 122 12.57 4.21 5.35
N THR A 123 12.94 5.07 6.30
CA THR A 123 12.00 5.69 7.24
C THR A 123 11.70 7.13 6.82
N ALA A 124 10.42 7.50 6.83
CA ALA A 124 10.01 8.89 6.60
C ALA A 124 10.49 9.78 7.75
N ASN A 125 11.09 10.94 7.43
CA ASN A 125 11.49 11.92 8.43
C ASN A 125 10.67 13.21 8.27
N PRO A 126 9.86 13.61 9.26
CA PRO A 126 9.07 14.84 9.18
C PRO A 126 9.93 16.12 9.16
N ASN A 127 11.22 16.02 9.50
CA ASN A 127 12.14 17.16 9.50
C ASN A 127 12.79 17.45 8.15
N TRP A 128 12.44 16.73 7.09
CA TRP A 128 12.95 17.00 5.74
C TRP A 128 12.65 18.44 5.31
N LEU A 129 13.64 19.09 4.68
CA LEU A 129 13.56 20.50 4.29
C LEU A 129 12.47 20.70 3.24
N GLU A 130 12.31 19.73 2.35
CA GLU A 130 11.28 19.68 1.31
C GLU A 130 9.87 19.77 1.92
N ILE A 131 9.64 19.14 3.07
CA ILE A 131 8.37 19.21 3.79
C ILE A 131 8.20 20.58 4.45
N LYS A 132 9.26 21.11 5.08
CA LYS A 132 9.20 22.39 5.80
C LYS A 132 9.02 23.59 4.87
N GLN A 133 9.55 23.52 3.65
CA GLN A 133 9.46 24.60 2.66
C GLN A 133 8.05 24.75 2.08
N GLU A 134 7.34 23.65 1.89
CA GLU A 134 5.97 23.63 1.35
C GLU A 134 4.88 23.86 2.41
N LEU A 135 5.27 23.94 3.69
CA LEU A 135 4.33 24.10 4.78
C LEU A 135 3.90 25.56 4.93
N LEU A 136 2.58 25.80 4.94
CA LEU A 136 2.01 27.13 5.15
C LEU A 136 2.24 27.59 6.61
N PRO A 137 2.29 28.92 6.86
CA PRO A 137 2.50 29.44 8.21
C PRO A 137 1.42 28.91 9.18
N GLY A 138 1.86 28.29 10.28
CA GLY A 138 0.98 27.74 11.32
C GLY A 138 0.47 26.31 11.09
N GLN A 139 0.81 25.69 9.96
CA GLN A 139 0.55 24.25 9.74
C GLN A 139 1.65 23.40 10.39
N GLN A 140 1.29 22.17 10.77
CA GLN A 140 2.23 21.14 11.21
C GLN A 140 2.32 20.05 10.14
N VAL A 141 3.43 19.30 10.12
CA VAL A 141 3.61 18.16 9.19
C VAL A 141 2.49 17.13 9.34
N THR A 142 1.98 16.95 10.55
CA THR A 142 0.86 16.06 10.84
C THR A 142 -0.44 16.50 10.18
N ASP A 143 -0.61 17.78 9.87
CA ASP A 143 -1.82 18.29 9.23
C ASP A 143 -1.81 18.04 7.71
N ARG A 144 -0.63 17.79 7.12
CA ARG A 144 -0.40 17.58 5.69
C ARG A 144 0.33 16.25 5.43
N PRO A 145 -0.33 15.10 5.68
CA PRO A 145 0.27 13.79 5.42
C PRO A 145 0.55 13.56 3.93
N ASP A 146 -0.18 14.23 3.04
CA ASP A 146 0.04 14.23 1.59
C ASP A 146 1.45 14.68 1.22
N LEU A 147 1.94 15.76 1.84
CA LEU A 147 3.30 16.26 1.62
C LEU A 147 4.35 15.24 2.07
N ALA A 148 4.16 14.63 3.25
CA ALA A 148 5.07 13.62 3.77
C ALA A 148 5.13 12.39 2.86
N VAL A 149 3.98 11.93 2.35
CA VAL A 149 3.89 10.80 1.41
C VAL A 149 4.56 11.13 0.08
N HIS A 150 4.35 12.33 -0.47
CA HIS A 150 4.98 12.74 -1.72
C HIS A 150 6.50 12.85 -1.60
N VAL A 151 7.01 13.51 -0.56
CA VAL A 151 8.46 13.61 -0.34
C VAL A 151 9.07 12.22 -0.10
N PHE A 152 8.38 11.35 0.65
CA PHE A 152 8.81 9.97 0.84
C PHE A 152 8.90 9.21 -0.48
N GLU A 153 7.88 9.29 -1.34
CA GLU A 153 7.89 8.61 -2.64
C GLU A 153 9.00 9.13 -3.57
N LEU A 154 9.25 10.44 -3.57
CA LEU A 154 10.35 11.03 -4.33
C LEU A 154 11.71 10.50 -3.85
N LYS A 155 11.94 10.45 -2.53
CA LYS A 155 13.17 9.89 -1.96
C LYS A 155 13.29 8.40 -2.21
N ARG A 156 12.18 7.64 -2.16
CA ARG A 156 12.16 6.20 -2.45
C ARG A 156 12.58 5.94 -3.88
N ARG A 157 12.10 6.74 -4.84
CA ARG A 157 12.50 6.64 -6.25
C ARG A 157 13.96 7.00 -6.46
N ALA A 158 14.44 8.07 -5.82
CA ALA A 158 15.85 8.44 -5.88
C ALA A 158 16.75 7.31 -5.35
N LEU A 159 16.39 6.73 -4.20
CA LEU A 159 17.10 5.57 -3.63
C LEU A 159 17.09 4.38 -4.60
N LEU A 160 15.94 4.05 -5.20
CA LEU A 160 15.86 2.95 -6.16
C LEU A 160 16.76 3.19 -7.38
N GLN A 161 16.82 4.43 -7.87
CA GLN A 161 17.73 4.80 -8.96
C GLN A 161 19.19 4.66 -8.54
N ASP A 162 19.56 5.07 -7.33
CA ASP A 162 20.91 4.94 -6.82
C ASP A 162 21.36 3.48 -6.68
N VAL A 163 20.46 2.62 -6.20
CA VAL A 163 20.73 1.18 -6.06
C VAL A 163 20.85 0.49 -7.42
N THR A 164 19.95 0.79 -8.35
CA THR A 164 19.88 0.06 -9.63
C THR A 164 20.81 0.59 -10.72
N LYS A 165 21.05 1.91 -10.77
CA LYS A 165 21.84 2.55 -11.83
C LYS A 165 23.22 2.99 -11.37
N ASN A 166 23.31 3.54 -10.16
CA ASN A 166 24.55 4.13 -9.65
C ASN A 166 25.42 3.12 -8.86
N GLY A 167 24.89 1.93 -8.57
CA GLY A 167 25.66 0.84 -7.95
C GLY A 167 26.22 1.19 -6.57
N VAL A 168 25.53 2.02 -5.80
CA VAL A 168 26.06 2.60 -4.55
C VAL A 168 26.31 1.54 -3.46
N LEU A 169 25.62 0.40 -3.54
CA LEU A 169 25.66 -0.66 -2.52
C LEU A 169 26.44 -1.92 -2.93
N GLY A 170 27.15 -1.87 -4.06
CA GLY A 170 27.98 -2.97 -4.57
C GLY A 170 27.44 -3.61 -5.84
#